data_AF-A0A1E4CHL4-F1
#
_entry.id   AF-A0A1E4CHL4-F1
#
_cell.length_a   1.000
_cell.length_b   1.000
_cell.length_c   1.000
_cell.angle_alpha   90.00
_cell.angle_beta   90.00
_cell.angle_gamma   90.00
#
_symmetry.space_group_name_H-M   'P 1'
#
loop_
_entity.id
_entity.type
_entity.pdbx_description
1 polymer ?
#
loop_
_entity_poly.entity_id
_entity_poly.type
_entity_poly.pdbx_seq_one_letter_code
_entity_poly.pdbx_strand_id
1 'polypeptide(L)'
;MTEPAAKSYVRAQLEAALLTPIRAMRWQYLPLLMIYFAYGALGIIAVAQDFWIKSALTLTPADLAALAVWLGLPWAVKMVFGELVDAVPIFGSQRRIYVFIGAALIAIGLLLLAGAAAGYFPAFHPNTIYVASQLITVTGVVLQDVVADAMSTEVVSRHQEDGTPRPEEDVTRDLGMVQVLGRLALSFGIFAVAGISGFLAQHLSYATVFLIGLVIPVISVTGALLVRLETSETRPIDWRILGGGLAFGATVTGVAVAGVPAAQEIVFLVSIIIIVAMLKRVIGHVPPDAQRHIIIAAIIIFVFRATPSVGQGYTWFSIDVLGFDQAFFGVLQQIGAAIGLAAAWLLADAVTRQPVVRVLLWLTILGGLLAIPNLILVTGAYEWTERVFGLGARSIALIDAAAQSPLAQVSMIPLLTLIAVNAPPGHRATWFALMASLMNLALVAGSLQTKYLNLIFPVDRGQYGELTMLVVVVFAIGLIVPLAAILALGHRLTRRPQ
;
A
#
# COMPACT_ATOMS: atom_id res chain seq x y z
N MET A 1 -17.31 7.55 36.48
CA MET A 1 -18.44 7.61 35.52
C MET A 1 -19.26 6.35 35.73
N THR A 2 -20.58 6.48 35.92
CA THR A 2 -21.47 5.31 36.06
C THR A 2 -21.57 4.57 34.72
N GLU A 3 -21.64 3.24 34.76
CA GLU A 3 -21.66 2.33 33.59
C GLU A 3 -22.64 2.71 32.44
N PRO A 4 -23.85 3.26 32.71
CA PRO A 4 -24.76 3.68 31.64
C PRO A 4 -24.31 4.95 30.90
N ALA A 5 -23.59 5.86 31.55
CA ALA A 5 -23.10 7.10 30.93
C ALA A 5 -21.88 6.86 30.01
N ALA A 6 -21.07 5.84 30.32
CA ALA A 6 -19.97 5.41 29.44
C ALA A 6 -20.51 4.75 28.16
N LYS A 7 -21.56 3.92 28.26
CA LYS A 7 -22.21 3.29 27.10
C LYS A 7 -22.89 4.31 26.17
N SER A 8 -23.55 5.34 26.72
CA SER A 8 -24.17 6.40 25.90
C SER A 8 -23.13 7.30 25.21
N TYR A 9 -22.01 7.60 25.87
CA TYR A 9 -20.91 8.36 25.30
C TYR A 9 -20.23 7.61 24.15
N VAL A 10 -19.89 6.34 24.36
CA VAL A 10 -19.28 5.49 23.32
C VAL A 10 -20.22 5.32 22.13
N ARG A 11 -21.53 5.13 22.37
CA ARG A 11 -22.53 5.06 21.31
C ARG A 11 -22.64 6.36 20.52
N ALA A 12 -22.68 7.51 21.20
CA ALA A 12 -22.73 8.81 20.53
C ALA A 12 -21.44 9.09 19.72
N GLN A 13 -20.29 8.66 20.23
CA GLN A 13 -19.00 8.80 19.56
C GLN A 13 -18.91 7.90 18.31
N LEU A 14 -19.44 6.67 18.39
CA LEU A 14 -19.55 5.75 17.25
C LEU A 14 -20.55 6.24 16.21
N GLU A 15 -21.73 6.71 16.63
CA GLU A 15 -22.73 7.30 15.73
C GLU A 15 -22.17 8.55 15.05
N ALA A 16 -21.45 9.41 15.76
CA ALA A 16 -20.77 10.56 15.15
C ALA A 16 -19.65 10.12 14.20
N ALA A 17 -18.81 9.14 14.56
CA ALA A 17 -17.71 8.67 13.73
C ALA A 17 -18.20 7.97 12.44
N LEU A 18 -19.32 7.26 12.48
CA LEU A 18 -19.89 6.55 11.33
C LEU A 18 -20.79 7.43 10.46
N LEU A 19 -21.68 8.23 11.08
CA LEU A 19 -22.68 9.00 10.35
C LEU A 19 -22.13 10.33 9.83
N THR A 20 -21.11 10.92 10.46
CA THR A 20 -20.58 12.22 10.02
C THR A 20 -19.91 12.12 8.64
N PRO A 21 -19.04 11.13 8.34
CA PRO A 21 -18.49 10.97 6.99
C PRO A 21 -19.56 10.69 5.94
N ILE A 22 -20.52 9.81 6.24
CA ILE A 22 -21.61 9.46 5.31
C ILE A 22 -22.48 10.68 5.00
N ARG A 23 -22.82 11.48 6.02
CA ARG A 23 -23.59 12.73 5.85
C ARG A 23 -22.79 13.83 5.16
N ALA A 24 -21.46 13.81 5.26
CA ALA A 24 -20.57 14.75 4.58
C ALA A 24 -20.33 14.39 3.10
N MET A 25 -20.86 13.26 2.61
CA MET A 25 -20.69 12.84 1.22
C MET A 25 -21.34 13.82 0.26
N ARG A 26 -20.54 14.38 -0.65
CA ARG A 26 -21.00 15.24 -1.75
C ARG A 26 -20.84 14.51 -3.07
N TRP A 27 -21.71 14.81 -4.04
CA TRP A 27 -21.63 14.26 -5.40
C TRP A 27 -20.27 14.50 -6.07
N GLN A 28 -19.63 15.63 -5.77
CA GLN A 28 -18.30 15.99 -6.27
C GLN A 28 -17.20 15.02 -5.80
N TYR A 29 -17.41 14.31 -4.69
CA TYR A 29 -16.43 13.33 -4.18
C TYR A 29 -16.58 11.97 -4.88
N LEU A 30 -17.67 11.71 -5.59
CA LEU A 30 -17.93 10.40 -6.16
C LEU A 30 -16.77 9.86 -7.06
N PRO A 31 -16.16 10.66 -7.96
CA PRO A 31 -15.09 10.15 -8.84
C PRO A 31 -13.87 9.67 -8.06
N LEU A 32 -13.39 10.44 -7.08
CA LEU A 32 -12.22 10.07 -6.28
C LEU A 32 -12.52 8.84 -5.41
N LEU A 33 -13.73 8.75 -4.85
CA LEU A 33 -14.14 7.61 -4.02
C LEU A 33 -14.27 6.33 -4.85
N MET A 34 -14.76 6.42 -6.08
CA MET A 34 -14.83 5.27 -7.00
C MET A 34 -13.43 4.77 -7.39
N ILE A 35 -12.45 5.67 -7.59
CA ILE A 35 -11.07 5.27 -7.86
C ILE A 35 -10.45 4.56 -6.64
N TYR A 36 -10.59 5.11 -5.43
CA TYR A 36 -10.06 4.46 -4.24
C TYR A 36 -10.76 3.13 -3.94
N PHE A 37 -12.07 3.05 -4.14
CA PHE A 37 -12.82 1.79 -4.05
C PHE A 37 -12.32 0.77 -5.07
N ALA A 38 -12.15 1.17 -6.34
CA ALA A 38 -11.62 0.31 -7.40
C ALA A 38 -10.22 -0.22 -7.06
N TYR A 39 -9.34 0.64 -6.53
CA TYR A 39 -8.01 0.22 -6.06
C TYR A 39 -8.10 -0.85 -4.97
N GLY A 40 -8.95 -0.67 -3.97
CA GLY A 40 -9.19 -1.69 -2.95
C GLY A 40 -9.80 -2.98 -3.50
N ALA A 41 -10.72 -2.86 -4.45
CA ALA A 41 -11.44 -3.97 -5.05
C ALA A 41 -10.60 -4.78 -6.06
N LEU A 42 -9.41 -4.32 -6.47
CA LEU A 42 -8.45 -5.14 -7.24
C LEU A 42 -8.08 -6.46 -6.55
N GLY A 43 -8.25 -6.54 -5.23
CA GLY A 43 -8.11 -7.78 -4.46
C GLY A 43 -9.02 -8.93 -4.92
N ILE A 44 -10.03 -8.67 -5.75
CA ILE A 44 -10.94 -9.70 -6.30
C ILE A 44 -10.19 -10.81 -7.06
N ILE A 45 -9.04 -10.49 -7.66
CA ILE A 45 -8.21 -11.46 -8.39
C ILE A 45 -7.07 -12.05 -7.55
N ALA A 46 -6.84 -11.58 -6.32
CA ALA A 46 -5.62 -11.88 -5.56
C ALA A 46 -5.44 -13.40 -5.30
N VAL A 47 -6.50 -14.07 -4.82
CA VAL A 47 -6.44 -15.52 -4.55
C VAL A 47 -6.23 -16.33 -5.83
N ALA A 48 -6.95 -16.00 -6.91
CA ALA A 48 -6.75 -16.64 -8.20
C ALA A 48 -5.32 -16.43 -8.72
N GLN A 49 -4.75 -15.24 -8.53
CA GLN A 49 -3.39 -14.93 -8.91
C GLN A 49 -2.37 -15.74 -8.12
N ASP A 50 -2.48 -15.85 -6.79
CA ASP A 50 -1.53 -16.60 -5.96
C ASP A 50 -1.49 -18.09 -6.35
N PHE A 51 -2.65 -18.70 -6.56
CA PHE A 51 -2.75 -20.09 -6.99
C PHE A 51 -2.26 -20.29 -8.43
N TRP A 52 -2.59 -19.37 -9.34
CA TRP A 52 -2.13 -19.44 -10.72
C TRP A 52 -0.61 -19.26 -10.84
N ILE A 53 0.00 -18.34 -10.08
CA ILE A 53 1.47 -18.17 -10.01
C ILE A 53 2.12 -19.48 -9.57
N LYS A 54 1.55 -20.14 -8.56
CA LYS A 54 2.07 -21.42 -8.08
C LYS A 54 1.98 -22.51 -9.14
N SER A 55 0.85 -22.63 -9.84
CA SER A 55 0.61 -23.74 -10.77
C SER A 55 1.18 -23.55 -12.17
N ALA A 56 1.21 -22.32 -12.69
CA ALA A 56 1.48 -22.04 -14.10
C ALA A 56 2.83 -21.35 -14.37
N LEU A 57 3.41 -20.68 -13.37
CA LEU A 57 4.68 -19.98 -13.53
C LEU A 57 5.85 -20.79 -12.99
N THR A 58 7.03 -20.57 -13.57
CA THR A 58 8.29 -21.21 -13.14
C THR A 58 9.15 -20.32 -12.25
N LEU A 59 8.67 -19.12 -11.91
CA LEU A 59 9.39 -18.15 -11.08
C LEU A 59 9.62 -18.69 -9.67
N THR A 60 10.82 -18.47 -9.14
CA THR A 60 11.18 -18.74 -7.74
C THR A 60 10.63 -17.64 -6.80
N PRO A 61 10.59 -17.84 -5.47
CA PRO A 61 10.21 -16.77 -4.56
C PRO A 61 11.16 -15.56 -4.64
N ALA A 62 12.45 -15.82 -4.90
CA ALA A 62 13.45 -14.77 -5.11
C ALA A 62 13.13 -13.96 -6.38
N ASP A 63 12.71 -14.61 -7.47
CA ASP A 63 12.30 -13.91 -8.70
C ASP A 63 11.03 -13.06 -8.49
N LEU A 64 10.07 -13.55 -7.71
CA LEU A 64 8.84 -12.80 -7.39
C LEU A 64 9.14 -11.60 -6.48
N ALA A 65 10.04 -11.75 -5.51
CA ALA A 65 10.52 -10.64 -4.70
C ALA A 65 11.33 -9.61 -5.53
N ALA A 66 12.13 -10.09 -6.48
CA ALA A 66 12.82 -9.28 -7.47
C ALA A 66 11.82 -8.53 -8.37
N LEU A 67 10.74 -9.16 -8.81
CA LEU A 67 9.67 -8.48 -9.55
C LEU A 67 9.01 -7.39 -8.71
N ALA A 68 8.77 -7.64 -7.42
CA ALA A 68 8.19 -6.64 -6.51
C ALA A 68 9.05 -5.37 -6.37
N VAL A 69 10.37 -5.45 -6.53
CA VAL A 69 11.25 -4.27 -6.63
C VAL A 69 10.84 -3.40 -7.83
N TRP A 70 10.71 -4.00 -9.00
CA TRP A 70 10.31 -3.27 -10.22
C TRP A 70 8.89 -2.72 -10.14
N LEU A 71 7.94 -3.50 -9.59
CA LEU A 71 6.56 -3.07 -9.38
C LEU A 71 6.46 -1.92 -8.36
N GLY A 72 7.42 -1.78 -7.44
CA GLY A 72 7.46 -0.66 -6.49
C GLY A 72 7.95 0.66 -7.08
N LEU A 73 8.66 0.65 -8.21
CA LEU A 73 9.29 1.86 -8.76
C LEU A 73 8.29 2.92 -9.27
N PRO A 74 7.20 2.57 -9.99
CA PRO A 74 6.18 3.54 -10.36
C PRO A 74 5.65 4.34 -9.16
N TRP A 75 5.48 3.69 -8.00
CA TRP A 75 5.08 4.34 -6.75
C TRP A 75 6.13 5.29 -6.19
N ALA A 76 7.42 5.03 -6.41
CA ALA A 76 8.50 5.91 -5.96
C ALA A 76 8.54 7.22 -6.76
N VAL A 77 8.16 7.18 -8.05
CA VAL A 77 8.09 8.35 -8.94
C VAL A 77 6.70 8.95 -9.06
N LYS A 78 5.80 8.66 -8.11
CA LYS A 78 4.44 9.20 -8.06
C LYS A 78 4.38 10.71 -8.28
N MET A 79 5.37 11.46 -7.78
CA MET A 79 5.50 12.90 -7.97
C MET A 79 5.55 13.33 -9.45
N VAL A 80 6.18 12.53 -10.30
CA VAL A 80 6.33 12.78 -11.73
C VAL A 80 5.01 12.61 -12.45
N PHE A 81 4.27 11.56 -12.10
CA PHE A 81 2.90 11.38 -12.58
C PHE A 81 1.99 12.52 -12.12
N GLY A 82 2.17 13.04 -10.90
CA GLY A 82 1.45 14.21 -10.39
C GLY A 82 1.67 15.44 -11.25
N GLU A 83 2.94 15.78 -11.50
CA GLU A 83 3.30 16.91 -12.36
C GLU A 83 2.74 16.74 -13.79
N LEU A 84 2.76 15.52 -14.33
CA LEU A 84 2.17 15.23 -15.65
C LEU A 84 0.66 15.49 -15.66
N VAL A 85 -0.06 14.98 -14.66
CA VAL A 85 -1.50 15.15 -14.53
C VAL A 85 -1.86 16.64 -14.34
N ASP A 86 -1.07 17.38 -13.57
CA ASP A 86 -1.32 18.79 -13.27
C ASP A 86 -0.99 19.75 -14.41
N ALA A 87 0.09 19.49 -15.15
CA ALA A 87 0.62 20.46 -16.11
C ALA A 87 0.27 20.17 -17.58
N VAL A 88 -0.11 18.94 -17.93
CA VAL A 88 -0.35 18.53 -19.33
C VAL A 88 -1.84 18.23 -19.56
N PRO A 89 -2.64 19.18 -20.10
CA PRO A 89 -3.98 18.84 -20.56
C PRO A 89 -3.91 17.99 -21.83
N ILE A 90 -4.46 16.79 -21.80
CA ILE A 90 -4.60 15.93 -22.98
C ILE A 90 -6.02 16.13 -23.53
N PHE A 91 -6.18 16.35 -24.84
CA PHE A 91 -7.48 16.62 -25.50
C PHE A 91 -8.42 17.60 -24.76
N GLY A 92 -7.86 18.61 -24.08
CA GLY A 92 -8.62 19.62 -23.34
C GLY A 92 -9.14 19.20 -21.96
N SER A 93 -8.85 17.98 -21.46
CA SER A 93 -9.19 17.56 -20.10
C SER A 93 -7.94 17.18 -19.29
N GLN A 94 -7.79 17.75 -18.10
CA GLN A 94 -6.63 17.52 -17.22
C GLN A 94 -6.76 16.30 -16.29
N ARG A 95 -7.98 15.82 -16.01
CA ARG A 95 -8.21 14.75 -15.01
C ARG A 95 -8.85 13.53 -15.63
N ARG A 96 -9.95 13.73 -16.36
CA ARG A 96 -10.79 12.65 -16.92
C ARG A 96 -10.01 11.71 -17.84
N ILE A 97 -9.14 12.24 -18.70
CA ILE A 97 -8.38 11.43 -19.64
C ILE A 97 -7.33 10.58 -18.93
N TYR A 98 -6.68 11.09 -17.88
CA TYR A 98 -5.75 10.28 -17.10
C TYR A 98 -6.44 9.15 -16.33
N VAL A 99 -7.69 9.36 -15.86
CA VAL A 99 -8.49 8.25 -15.31
C VAL A 99 -8.75 7.17 -16.36
N PHE A 100 -9.08 7.55 -17.60
CA PHE A 100 -9.30 6.61 -18.70
C PHE A 100 -8.03 5.89 -19.14
N ILE A 101 -6.90 6.59 -19.23
CA ILE A 101 -5.60 5.98 -19.53
C ILE A 101 -5.26 4.96 -18.44
N GLY A 102 -5.37 5.34 -17.17
CA GLY A 102 -5.12 4.43 -16.05
C GLY A 102 -6.04 3.20 -16.06
N ALA A 103 -7.33 3.40 -16.35
CA ALA A 103 -8.31 2.30 -16.45
C ALA A 103 -8.00 1.37 -17.63
N ALA A 104 -7.61 1.93 -18.78
CA ALA A 104 -7.22 1.17 -19.95
C ALA A 104 -5.96 0.33 -19.68
N LEU A 105 -4.96 0.89 -19.00
CA LEU A 105 -3.78 0.13 -18.58
C LEU A 105 -4.16 -1.02 -17.65
N ILE A 106 -4.97 -0.78 -16.62
CA ILE A 106 -5.47 -1.83 -15.72
C ILE A 106 -6.21 -2.92 -16.53
N ALA A 107 -7.10 -2.53 -17.43
CA ALA A 107 -7.85 -3.46 -18.28
C ALA A 107 -6.94 -4.29 -19.19
N ILE A 108 -5.95 -3.67 -19.84
CA ILE A 108 -4.97 -4.36 -20.69
C ILE A 108 -4.16 -5.35 -19.86
N GLY A 109 -3.68 -4.97 -18.68
CA GLY A 109 -2.95 -5.88 -17.81
C GLY A 109 -3.80 -7.08 -17.37
N LEU A 110 -5.07 -6.85 -17.01
CA LEU A 110 -6.01 -7.93 -16.66
C LEU A 110 -6.33 -8.85 -17.86
N LEU A 111 -6.49 -8.29 -19.06
CA LEU A 111 -6.70 -9.07 -20.29
C LEU A 111 -5.47 -9.91 -20.64
N LEU A 112 -4.26 -9.37 -20.48
CA LEU A 112 -3.02 -10.11 -20.67
C LEU A 112 -2.91 -11.26 -19.66
N LEU A 113 -3.26 -11.01 -18.40
CA LEU A 113 -3.24 -12.03 -17.36
C LEU A 113 -4.30 -13.13 -17.62
N ALA A 114 -5.51 -12.75 -18.01
CA ALA A 114 -6.56 -13.67 -18.42
C ALA A 114 -6.14 -14.52 -19.64
N GLY A 115 -5.54 -13.90 -20.65
CA GLY A 115 -5.06 -14.60 -21.83
C GLY A 115 -3.88 -15.53 -21.55
N ALA A 116 -2.98 -15.15 -20.64
CA ALA A 116 -1.91 -16.02 -20.16
C ALA A 116 -2.47 -17.24 -19.42
N ALA A 117 -3.48 -17.04 -18.57
CA ALA A 117 -4.14 -18.12 -17.84
C ALA A 117 -4.97 -19.05 -18.74
N ALA A 118 -5.52 -18.53 -19.84
CA ALA A 118 -6.25 -19.30 -20.84
C ALA A 118 -5.32 -20.00 -21.87
N GLY A 119 -4.02 -19.69 -21.88
CA GLY A 119 -3.08 -20.25 -22.85
C GLY A 119 -3.14 -19.64 -24.25
N TYR A 120 -3.71 -18.43 -24.40
CA TYR A 120 -3.85 -17.76 -25.71
C TYR A 120 -2.54 -17.22 -26.29
N PHE A 121 -1.46 -17.23 -25.53
CA PHE A 121 -0.15 -16.73 -25.95
C PHE A 121 0.89 -17.86 -26.03
N PRO A 122 0.71 -18.89 -26.87
CA PRO A 122 1.62 -20.05 -26.92
C PRO A 122 3.04 -19.68 -27.36
N ALA A 123 3.22 -18.54 -28.04
CA ALA A 123 4.51 -18.04 -28.51
C ALA A 123 5.38 -17.41 -27.41
N PHE A 124 4.81 -17.05 -26.25
CA PHE A 124 5.51 -16.37 -25.18
C PHE A 124 5.47 -17.18 -23.88
N HIS A 125 6.57 -17.17 -23.13
CA HIS A 125 6.60 -17.81 -21.82
C HIS A 125 5.62 -17.10 -20.86
N PRO A 126 4.79 -17.82 -20.09
CA PRO A 126 3.82 -17.23 -19.15
C PRO A 126 4.41 -16.18 -18.20
N ASN A 127 5.64 -16.42 -17.71
CA ASN A 127 6.37 -15.46 -16.88
C ASN A 127 6.50 -14.07 -17.52
N THR A 128 6.80 -13.98 -18.82
CA THR A 128 6.99 -12.70 -19.51
C THR A 128 5.70 -11.90 -19.57
N ILE A 129 4.58 -12.58 -19.87
CA ILE A 129 3.25 -11.96 -19.92
C ILE A 129 2.80 -11.57 -18.52
N TYR A 130 3.12 -12.37 -17.50
CA TYR A 130 2.86 -12.03 -16.11
C TYR A 130 3.61 -10.76 -15.69
N VAL A 131 4.93 -10.67 -15.95
CA VAL A 131 5.72 -9.47 -15.65
C VAL A 131 5.17 -8.23 -16.36
N ALA A 132 4.88 -8.35 -17.67
CA ALA A 132 4.32 -7.26 -18.46
C ALA A 132 2.94 -6.82 -17.94
N SER A 133 2.05 -7.77 -17.63
CA SER A 133 0.71 -7.47 -17.11
C SER A 133 0.78 -6.75 -15.77
N GLN A 134 1.62 -7.22 -14.83
CA GLN A 134 1.78 -6.57 -13.53
C GLN A 134 2.36 -5.15 -13.65
N LEU A 135 3.37 -4.92 -14.50
CA LEU A 135 3.93 -3.58 -14.70
C LEU A 135 2.90 -2.61 -15.30
N ILE A 136 2.13 -3.07 -16.30
CA ILE A 136 1.07 -2.28 -16.94
C ILE A 136 -0.04 -1.97 -15.93
N THR A 137 -0.53 -2.99 -15.20
CA THR A 137 -1.58 -2.81 -14.19
C THR A 137 -1.14 -1.85 -13.09
N VAL A 138 0.06 -2.04 -12.52
CA VAL A 138 0.57 -1.16 -11.45
C VAL A 138 0.76 0.27 -11.94
N THR A 139 1.24 0.48 -13.17
CA THR A 139 1.36 1.82 -13.75
C THR A 139 -0.01 2.48 -13.89
N GLY A 140 -1.03 1.73 -14.34
CA GLY A 140 -2.40 2.21 -14.42
C GLY A 140 -2.98 2.60 -13.06
N VAL A 141 -2.72 1.77 -12.04
CA VAL A 141 -3.14 2.04 -10.65
C VAL A 141 -2.47 3.29 -10.10
N VAL A 142 -1.16 3.43 -10.24
CA VAL A 142 -0.42 4.63 -9.78
C VAL A 142 -0.94 5.88 -10.46
N LEU A 143 -1.22 5.82 -11.77
CA LEU A 143 -1.77 6.96 -12.49
C LEU A 143 -3.16 7.35 -11.95
N GLN A 144 -4.04 6.39 -11.70
CA GLN A 144 -5.36 6.69 -11.14
C GLN A 144 -5.28 7.23 -9.71
N ASP A 145 -4.40 6.65 -8.88
CA ASP A 145 -4.16 7.07 -7.50
C ASP A 145 -3.64 8.52 -7.43
N VAL A 146 -2.75 8.90 -8.33
CA VAL A 146 -2.28 10.29 -8.48
C VAL A 146 -3.41 11.24 -8.86
N VAL A 147 -4.26 10.85 -9.82
CA VAL A 147 -5.40 11.67 -10.23
C VAL A 147 -6.39 11.81 -9.06
N ALA A 148 -6.64 10.75 -8.29
CA ALA A 148 -7.50 10.79 -7.11
C ALA A 148 -6.93 11.71 -6.02
N ASP A 149 -5.62 11.66 -5.77
CA ASP A 149 -4.95 12.55 -4.83
C ASP A 149 -5.06 14.01 -5.24
N ALA A 150 -4.84 14.33 -6.53
CA ALA A 150 -5.02 15.70 -7.04
C ALA A 150 -6.46 16.17 -6.83
N MET A 151 -7.43 15.36 -7.25
CA MET A 151 -8.86 15.64 -7.09
C MET A 151 -9.25 15.84 -5.62
N SER A 152 -8.64 15.11 -4.68
CA SER A 152 -8.95 15.22 -3.24
C SER A 152 -8.78 16.64 -2.68
N THR A 153 -7.90 17.43 -3.30
CA THR A 153 -7.66 18.83 -2.91
C THR A 153 -8.51 19.83 -3.69
N GLU A 154 -8.95 19.46 -4.89
CA GLU A 154 -9.71 20.31 -5.82
C GLU A 154 -11.21 20.30 -5.52
N VAL A 155 -11.74 19.17 -5.05
CA VAL A 155 -13.18 19.02 -4.73
C VAL A 155 -13.62 19.85 -3.53
N VAL A 156 -12.70 20.45 -2.79
CA VAL A 156 -13.01 21.34 -1.67
C VAL A 156 -12.89 22.79 -2.12
N SER A 157 -14.04 23.44 -2.32
CA SER A 157 -14.10 24.86 -2.67
C SER A 157 -13.51 25.74 -1.57
N ARG A 158 -12.61 26.64 -1.96
CA ARG A 158 -11.98 27.64 -1.09
C ARG A 158 -12.78 28.95 -0.96
N HIS A 159 -13.78 29.12 -1.81
CA HIS A 159 -14.67 30.27 -1.84
C HIS A 159 -16.10 29.80 -1.56
N GLN A 160 -16.90 30.65 -0.93
CA GLN A 160 -18.35 30.47 -0.77
C GLN A 160 -19.06 30.72 -2.11
N GLU A 161 -20.35 30.37 -2.20
CA GLU A 161 -21.16 30.61 -3.40
C GLU A 161 -21.31 32.10 -3.75
N ASP A 162 -21.10 32.98 -2.77
CA ASP A 162 -21.09 34.44 -2.93
C ASP A 162 -19.72 35.00 -3.38
N GLY A 163 -18.71 34.14 -3.59
CA GLY A 163 -17.36 34.52 -3.97
C GLY A 163 -16.45 34.95 -2.82
N THR A 164 -16.95 35.01 -1.58
CA THR A 164 -16.12 35.34 -0.42
C THR A 164 -15.20 34.16 -0.03
N PRO A 165 -13.97 34.42 0.44
CA PRO A 165 -13.08 33.35 0.89
C PRO A 165 -13.67 32.65 2.13
N ARG A 166 -13.70 31.31 2.10
CA ARG A 166 -14.14 30.51 3.25
C ARG A 166 -13.11 30.57 4.38
N PRO A 167 -13.53 30.45 5.66
CA PRO A 167 -12.60 30.30 6.77
C PRO A 167 -11.62 29.12 6.53
N GLU A 168 -10.32 29.34 6.77
CA GLU A 168 -9.30 28.30 6.54
C GLU A 168 -9.53 27.04 7.38
N GLU A 169 -10.11 27.17 8.57
CA GLU A 169 -10.47 26.05 9.44
C GLU A 169 -11.50 25.12 8.79
N ASP A 170 -12.51 25.67 8.12
CA ASP A 170 -13.56 24.90 7.43
C ASP A 170 -13.01 24.18 6.19
N VAL A 171 -12.14 24.86 5.43
CA VAL A 171 -11.47 24.26 4.26
C VAL A 171 -10.59 23.09 4.70
N THR A 172 -9.81 23.28 5.78
CA THR A 172 -8.93 22.24 6.32
C THR A 172 -9.74 21.04 6.84
N ARG A 173 -10.88 21.30 7.49
CA ARG A 173 -11.80 20.26 7.94
C ARG A 173 -12.39 19.46 6.79
N ASP A 174 -12.88 20.13 5.74
CA ASP A 174 -13.43 19.48 4.56
C ASP A 174 -12.36 18.63 3.83
N LEU A 175 -11.14 19.15 3.66
CA LEU A 175 -10.01 18.41 3.09
C LEU A 175 -9.68 17.15 3.92
N GLY A 176 -9.65 17.28 5.25
CA GLY A 176 -9.49 16.15 6.15
C GLY A 176 -10.59 15.10 5.99
N MET A 177 -11.84 15.52 5.82
CA MET A 177 -12.97 14.61 5.61
C MET A 177 -12.87 13.85 4.29
N VAL A 178 -12.45 14.51 3.20
CA VAL A 178 -12.23 13.85 1.91
C VAL A 178 -11.18 12.74 2.01
N GLN A 179 -10.09 12.99 2.74
CA GLN A 179 -9.04 11.98 2.98
C GLN A 179 -9.56 10.79 3.78
N VAL A 180 -10.38 11.03 4.81
CA VAL A 180 -11.05 9.96 5.57
C VAL A 180 -11.97 9.16 4.65
N LEU A 181 -12.83 9.83 3.86
CA LEU A 181 -13.72 9.18 2.91
C LEU A 181 -12.97 8.35 1.86
N GLY A 182 -11.85 8.85 1.34
CA GLY A 182 -11.00 8.11 0.40
C GLY A 182 -10.45 6.82 1.00
N ARG A 183 -9.90 6.89 2.23
CA ARG A 183 -9.42 5.68 2.94
C ARG A 183 -10.55 4.72 3.31
N LEU A 184 -11.73 5.24 3.62
CA LEU A 184 -12.93 4.43 3.85
C LEU A 184 -13.34 3.69 2.58
N ALA A 185 -13.41 4.38 1.44
CA ALA A 185 -13.74 3.78 0.15
C ALA A 185 -12.74 2.67 -0.23
N LEU A 186 -11.44 2.92 -0.06
CA LEU A 186 -10.39 1.91 -0.25
C LEU A 186 -10.61 0.69 0.63
N SER A 187 -10.79 0.90 1.94
CA SER A 187 -10.94 -0.20 2.91
C SER A 187 -12.22 -0.99 2.67
N PHE A 188 -13.30 -0.32 2.28
CA PHE A 188 -14.55 -0.94 1.90
C PHE A 188 -14.41 -1.75 0.61
N GLY A 189 -13.66 -1.25 -0.38
CA GLY A 189 -13.32 -1.99 -1.60
C GLY A 189 -12.59 -3.31 -1.29
N ILE A 190 -11.58 -3.27 -0.42
CA ILE A 190 -10.86 -4.48 0.04
C ILE A 190 -11.85 -5.45 0.70
N PHE A 191 -12.63 -4.97 1.66
CA PHE A 191 -13.60 -5.79 2.39
C PHE A 191 -14.67 -6.40 1.48
N ALA A 192 -15.13 -5.67 0.47
CA ALA A 192 -16.19 -6.11 -0.44
C ALA A 192 -15.78 -7.30 -1.30
N VAL A 193 -14.48 -7.40 -1.66
CA VAL A 193 -13.98 -8.46 -2.55
C VAL A 193 -13.19 -9.55 -1.83
N ALA A 194 -12.79 -9.35 -0.57
CA ALA A 194 -11.87 -10.23 0.15
C ALA A 194 -12.35 -11.70 0.23
N GLY A 195 -13.61 -11.95 0.59
CA GLY A 195 -14.18 -13.30 0.61
C GLY A 195 -14.60 -13.79 -0.78
N ILE A 196 -15.06 -12.87 -1.63
CA ILE A 196 -15.47 -13.16 -3.01
C ILE A 196 -14.29 -13.68 -3.83
N SER A 197 -13.08 -13.15 -3.63
CA SER A 197 -11.88 -13.54 -4.37
C SER A 197 -11.59 -15.04 -4.23
N GLY A 198 -11.68 -15.59 -3.02
CA GLY A 198 -11.50 -17.01 -2.75
C GLY A 198 -12.62 -17.88 -3.32
N PHE A 199 -13.87 -17.42 -3.19
CA PHE A 199 -15.02 -18.11 -3.77
C PHE A 199 -14.93 -18.22 -5.30
N LEU A 200 -14.60 -17.12 -5.98
CA LEU A 200 -14.43 -17.09 -7.43
C LEU A 200 -13.28 -17.99 -7.87
N ALA A 201 -12.15 -17.94 -7.18
CA ALA A 201 -10.96 -18.75 -7.48
C ALA A 201 -11.18 -20.26 -7.27
N GLN A 202 -12.12 -20.66 -6.42
CA GLN A 202 -12.46 -22.07 -6.21
C GLN A 202 -13.42 -22.62 -7.29
N HIS A 203 -14.36 -21.80 -7.77
CA HIS A 203 -15.45 -22.28 -8.63
C HIS A 203 -15.26 -21.97 -10.12
N LEU A 204 -14.42 -20.99 -10.46
CA LEU A 204 -14.20 -20.55 -11.83
C LEU A 204 -12.76 -20.78 -12.26
N SER A 205 -12.54 -20.84 -13.57
CA SER A 205 -11.18 -20.85 -14.10
C SER A 205 -10.47 -19.53 -13.78
N TYR A 206 -9.15 -19.57 -13.55
CA TYR A 206 -8.37 -18.36 -13.25
C TYR A 206 -8.49 -17.30 -14.35
N ALA A 207 -8.55 -17.72 -15.62
CA ALA A 207 -8.81 -16.81 -16.74
C ALA A 207 -10.15 -16.08 -16.60
N THR A 208 -11.22 -16.78 -16.24
CA THR A 208 -12.54 -16.17 -15.99
C THR A 208 -12.49 -15.20 -14.81
N VAL A 209 -11.79 -15.53 -13.72
CA VAL A 209 -11.65 -14.62 -12.57
C VAL A 209 -10.90 -13.34 -12.96
N PHE A 210 -9.84 -13.45 -13.76
CA PHE A 210 -9.13 -12.27 -14.29
C PHE A 210 -10.00 -11.41 -15.21
N LEU A 211 -10.88 -12.02 -16.02
CA LEU A 211 -11.88 -11.29 -16.83
C LEU A 211 -12.94 -10.61 -15.97
N ILE A 212 -13.42 -11.24 -14.89
CA ILE A 212 -14.32 -10.61 -13.91
C ILE A 212 -13.64 -9.37 -13.30
N GLY A 213 -12.32 -9.41 -13.12
CA GLY A 213 -11.52 -8.26 -12.70
C GLY A 213 -11.69 -7.01 -13.58
N LEU A 214 -12.17 -7.13 -14.84
CA LEU A 214 -12.45 -5.97 -15.70
C LEU A 214 -13.59 -5.09 -15.20
N VAL A 215 -14.39 -5.55 -14.23
CA VAL A 215 -15.33 -4.69 -13.50
C VAL A 215 -14.60 -3.54 -12.80
N ILE A 216 -13.35 -3.73 -12.37
CA ILE A 216 -12.57 -2.73 -11.65
C ILE A 216 -12.29 -1.45 -12.47
N PRO A 217 -11.66 -1.53 -13.66
CA PRO A 217 -11.47 -0.34 -14.49
C PRO A 217 -12.81 0.30 -14.91
N VAL A 218 -13.89 -0.49 -15.07
CA VAL A 218 -15.23 0.06 -15.33
C VAL A 218 -15.71 0.92 -14.17
N ILE A 219 -15.54 0.49 -12.92
CA ILE A 219 -15.89 1.30 -11.73
C ILE A 219 -15.14 2.63 -11.76
N SER A 220 -13.81 2.63 -11.98
CA SER A 220 -13.03 3.88 -12.05
C SER A 220 -13.53 4.81 -13.17
N VAL A 221 -13.86 4.26 -14.34
CA VAL A 221 -14.36 5.01 -15.51
C VAL A 221 -15.72 5.63 -15.21
N THR A 222 -16.64 4.89 -14.60
CA THR A 222 -17.98 5.40 -14.26
C THR A 222 -17.91 6.63 -13.37
N GLY A 223 -16.99 6.67 -12.39
CA GLY A 223 -16.78 7.86 -11.56
C GLY A 223 -16.39 9.09 -12.39
N ALA A 224 -15.48 8.94 -13.34
CA ALA A 224 -15.04 10.01 -14.22
C ALA A 224 -16.07 10.42 -15.30
N LEU A 225 -17.09 9.58 -15.56
CA LEU A 225 -18.20 9.89 -16.47
C LEU A 225 -19.33 10.65 -15.78
N LEU A 226 -19.62 10.34 -14.52
CA LEU A 226 -20.77 10.88 -13.79
C LEU A 226 -20.59 12.35 -13.35
N VAL A 227 -19.34 12.81 -13.18
CA VAL A 227 -19.03 14.17 -12.72
C VAL A 227 -18.06 14.84 -13.68
N ARG A 228 -18.36 16.07 -14.11
CA ARG A 228 -17.41 16.86 -14.90
C ARG A 228 -16.24 17.30 -14.00
N LEU A 229 -15.07 16.77 -14.30
CA LEU A 229 -13.80 17.05 -13.60
C LEU A 229 -13.12 18.33 -14.12
N GLU A 230 -13.90 19.35 -14.48
CA GLU A 230 -13.37 20.61 -15.01
C GLU A 230 -13.22 21.60 -13.86
N THR A 231 -11.99 21.85 -13.42
CA THR A 231 -11.52 23.10 -12.78
C THR A 231 -10.08 22.89 -12.27
N SER A 232 -9.10 23.21 -13.11
CA SER A 232 -7.79 23.61 -12.61
C SER A 232 -7.17 24.58 -13.63
N GLU A 233 -6.76 25.76 -13.15
CA GLU A 233 -5.93 26.66 -13.94
C GLU A 233 -4.65 25.90 -14.29
N THR A 234 -4.36 25.75 -15.59
CA THR A 234 -3.15 25.08 -16.06
C THR A 234 -1.93 25.76 -15.44
N ARG A 235 -1.19 25.04 -14.60
CA ARG A 235 0.08 25.53 -14.06
C ARG A 235 1.19 25.30 -15.10
N PRO A 236 2.16 26.22 -15.26
CA PRO A 236 3.34 25.94 -16.07
C PRO A 236 4.13 24.74 -15.53
N ILE A 237 4.62 23.90 -16.44
CA ILE A 237 5.41 22.70 -16.12
C ILE A 237 6.64 23.07 -15.30
N ASP A 238 6.82 22.46 -14.13
CA ASP A 238 8.09 22.50 -13.42
C ASP A 238 9.06 21.48 -14.05
N TRP A 239 9.85 21.96 -15.01
CA TRP A 239 10.83 21.15 -15.72
C TRP A 239 11.89 20.51 -14.81
N ARG A 240 12.05 21.00 -13.57
CA ARG A 240 12.97 20.38 -12.61
C ARG A 240 12.40 19.07 -12.07
N ILE A 241 11.09 19.03 -11.82
CA ILE A 241 10.39 17.83 -11.34
C ILE A 241 10.15 16.88 -12.51
N LEU A 242 9.58 17.38 -13.61
CA LEU A 242 9.29 16.55 -14.78
C LEU A 242 10.56 16.04 -15.45
N GLY A 243 11.55 16.91 -15.70
CA GLY A 243 12.82 16.53 -16.33
C GLY A 243 13.63 15.58 -15.46
N GLY A 244 13.68 15.79 -14.14
CA GLY A 244 14.31 14.86 -13.20
C GLY A 244 13.61 13.51 -13.17
N GLY A 245 12.28 13.51 -13.20
CA GLY A 245 11.45 12.31 -13.28
C GLY A 245 11.62 11.52 -14.58
N LEU A 246 11.64 12.21 -15.72
CA LEU A 246 11.86 11.60 -17.04
C LEU A 246 13.29 11.05 -17.15
N ALA A 247 14.29 11.78 -16.69
CA ALA A 247 15.68 11.29 -16.65
C ALA A 247 15.81 10.05 -15.76
N PHE A 248 15.14 10.04 -14.61
CA PHE A 248 15.08 8.88 -13.74
C PHE A 248 14.39 7.70 -14.44
N GLY A 249 13.19 7.90 -15.00
CA GLY A 249 12.46 6.87 -15.72
C GLY A 249 13.24 6.30 -16.91
N ALA A 250 13.93 7.15 -17.67
CA ALA A 250 14.82 6.74 -18.75
C ALA A 250 16.02 5.93 -18.23
N THR A 251 16.61 6.32 -17.09
CA THR A 251 17.71 5.57 -16.46
C THR A 251 17.25 4.20 -16.00
N VAL A 252 16.11 4.12 -15.31
CA VAL A 252 15.51 2.86 -14.86
C VAL A 252 15.21 1.94 -16.04
N THR A 253 14.59 2.48 -17.08
CA THR A 253 14.24 1.71 -18.29
C THR A 253 15.49 1.26 -19.03
N GLY A 254 16.49 2.13 -19.18
CA GLY A 254 17.76 1.81 -19.82
C GLY A 254 18.52 0.71 -19.07
N VAL A 255 18.59 0.79 -17.74
CA VAL A 255 19.24 -0.23 -16.89
C VAL A 255 18.48 -1.56 -16.97
N ALA A 256 17.14 -1.53 -16.98
CA ALA A 256 16.31 -2.72 -17.12
C ALA A 256 16.49 -3.40 -18.49
N VAL A 257 16.46 -2.64 -19.58
CA VAL A 257 16.57 -3.16 -20.96
C VAL A 257 17.98 -3.62 -21.27
N ALA A 258 19.01 -2.93 -20.77
CA ALA A 258 20.40 -3.30 -21.00
C ALA A 258 20.83 -4.59 -20.26
N GLY A 259 19.97 -5.15 -19.39
CA GLY A 259 20.27 -6.39 -18.68
C GLY A 259 21.49 -6.27 -17.75
N VAL A 260 21.74 -5.08 -17.20
CA VAL A 260 22.92 -4.82 -16.37
C VAL A 260 22.89 -5.69 -15.12
N PRO A 261 24.00 -6.37 -14.75
CA PRO A 261 24.11 -7.04 -13.47
C PRO A 261 23.81 -6.07 -12.33
N ALA A 262 23.05 -6.53 -11.34
CA ALA A 262 22.62 -5.70 -10.22
C ALA A 262 21.75 -4.47 -10.60
N ALA A 263 20.99 -4.56 -11.71
CA ALA A 263 20.08 -3.51 -12.16
C ALA A 263 19.16 -2.96 -11.05
N GLN A 264 18.60 -3.84 -10.22
CA GLN A 264 17.68 -3.48 -9.14
C GLN A 264 18.38 -2.65 -8.05
N GLU A 265 19.59 -3.06 -7.69
CA GLU A 265 20.42 -2.42 -6.69
C GLU A 265 20.88 -1.04 -7.21
N ILE A 266 21.30 -0.96 -8.46
CA ILE A 266 21.66 0.30 -9.12
C ILE A 266 20.46 1.25 -9.13
N VAL A 267 19.30 0.80 -9.58
CA VAL A 267 18.09 1.62 -9.63
C VAL A 267 17.69 2.09 -8.23
N PHE A 268 17.70 1.20 -7.24
CA PHE A 268 17.43 1.56 -5.85
C PHE A 268 18.41 2.62 -5.32
N LEU A 269 19.71 2.46 -5.58
CA LEU A 269 20.75 3.41 -5.18
C LEU A 269 20.55 4.77 -5.86
N VAL A 270 20.23 4.79 -7.15
CA VAL A 270 19.91 6.04 -7.86
C VAL A 270 18.67 6.70 -7.26
N SER A 271 17.60 5.95 -6.99
CA SER A 271 16.38 6.47 -6.36
C SER A 271 16.65 7.08 -4.99
N ILE A 272 17.39 6.38 -4.11
CA ILE A 272 17.65 6.89 -2.75
C ILE A 272 18.53 8.13 -2.79
N ILE A 273 19.52 8.19 -3.70
CA ILE A 273 20.36 9.39 -3.89
C ILE A 273 19.51 10.59 -4.30
N ILE A 274 18.60 10.40 -5.27
CA ILE A 274 17.70 11.47 -5.72
C ILE A 274 16.79 11.94 -4.57
N ILE A 275 16.13 11.01 -3.87
CA ILE A 275 15.23 11.34 -2.75
C ILE A 275 15.98 12.06 -1.63
N VAL A 276 17.19 11.59 -1.26
CA VAL A 276 18.01 12.24 -0.23
C VAL A 276 18.46 13.63 -0.68
N ALA A 277 18.84 13.82 -1.95
CA ALA A 277 19.20 15.12 -2.49
C ALA A 277 18.00 16.10 -2.48
N MET A 278 16.81 15.63 -2.85
CA MET A 278 15.58 16.42 -2.77
C MET A 278 15.22 16.75 -1.32
N LEU A 279 15.38 15.81 -0.38
CA LEU A 279 15.12 16.03 1.04
C LEU A 279 16.03 17.12 1.58
N LYS A 280 17.33 17.04 1.31
CA LYS A 280 18.32 18.06 1.69
C LYS A 280 17.95 19.44 1.15
N ARG A 281 17.46 19.50 -0.10
CA ARG A 281 17.04 20.76 -0.74
C ARG A 281 15.80 21.36 -0.07
N VAL A 282 14.80 20.54 0.24
CA VAL A 282 13.54 21.00 0.87
C VAL A 282 13.77 21.48 2.30
N ILE A 283 14.61 20.78 3.06
CA ILE A 283 14.89 21.15 4.46
C ILE A 283 15.99 22.20 4.62
N GLY A 284 16.71 22.57 3.56
CA GLY A 284 17.88 23.47 3.64
C GLY A 284 17.59 24.85 4.23
N HIS A 285 16.34 25.31 4.18
CA HIS A 285 15.88 26.59 4.73
C HIS A 285 15.38 26.48 6.19
N VAL A 286 15.32 25.27 6.75
CA VAL A 286 14.84 24.98 8.10
C VAL A 286 16.01 25.10 9.09
N PRO A 287 15.81 25.55 10.35
CA PRO A 287 16.86 25.58 11.36
C PRO A 287 17.53 24.20 11.59
N PRO A 288 18.85 24.14 11.89
CA PRO A 288 19.59 22.88 12.01
C PRO A 288 18.98 21.85 12.98
N ASP A 289 18.41 22.29 14.10
CA ASP A 289 17.80 21.41 15.09
C ASP A 289 16.50 20.75 14.58
N ALA A 290 15.71 21.51 13.81
CA ALA A 290 14.51 21.00 13.17
C ALA A 290 14.85 20.10 11.96
N GLN A 291 15.91 20.43 11.20
CA GLN A 291 16.43 19.53 10.16
C GLN A 291 16.81 18.16 10.73
N ARG A 292 17.48 18.14 11.89
CA ARG A 292 17.88 16.90 12.56
C ARG A 292 16.67 16.07 13.00
N HIS A 293 15.64 16.73 13.55
CA HIS A 293 14.37 16.06 13.89
C HIS A 293 13.71 15.42 12.66
N ILE A 294 13.64 16.16 11.57
CA ILE A 294 13.07 15.71 10.31
C ILE A 294 13.82 14.47 9.78
N ILE A 295 15.15 14.53 9.74
CA ILE A 295 16.00 13.43 9.27
C ILE A 295 15.81 12.18 10.14
N ILE A 296 15.75 12.35 11.47
CA ILE A 296 15.52 11.23 12.39
C ILE A 296 14.15 10.59 12.15
N ALA A 297 13.10 11.39 11.98
CA ALA A 297 11.76 10.88 11.67
C ALA A 297 11.76 10.10 10.34
N ALA A 298 12.43 10.64 9.31
CA ALA A 298 12.58 9.98 8.01
C ALA A 298 13.31 8.63 8.11
N ILE A 299 14.39 8.56 8.90
CA ILE A 299 15.12 7.30 9.15
C ILE A 299 14.23 6.27 9.86
N ILE A 300 13.52 6.67 10.92
CA ILE A 300 12.63 5.75 11.66
C ILE A 300 11.51 5.23 10.74
N ILE A 301 10.88 6.11 9.95
CA ILE A 301 9.85 5.71 8.97
C ILE A 301 10.45 4.74 7.94
N PHE A 302 11.62 5.06 7.39
CA PHE A 302 12.28 4.24 6.39
C PHE A 302 12.60 2.85 6.93
N VAL A 303 13.26 2.77 8.10
CA VAL A 303 13.64 1.49 8.72
C VAL A 303 12.41 0.66 9.07
N PHE A 304 11.37 1.27 9.64
CA PHE A 304 10.13 0.58 9.98
C PHE A 304 9.44 -0.01 8.74
N ARG A 305 9.47 0.69 7.60
CA ARG A 305 8.81 0.25 6.37
C ARG A 305 9.68 -0.62 5.45
N ALA A 306 10.99 -0.64 5.69
CA ALA A 306 11.96 -1.44 4.95
C ALA A 306 12.16 -2.85 5.51
N THR A 307 11.33 -3.29 6.46
CA THR A 307 11.38 -4.66 6.98
C THR A 307 11.06 -5.67 5.87
N PRO A 308 11.86 -6.74 5.70
CA PRO A 308 11.60 -7.77 4.69
C PRO A 308 10.34 -8.58 5.03
N SER A 309 9.85 -9.32 4.04
CA SER A 309 8.84 -10.35 4.24
C SER A 309 9.42 -11.75 4.01
N VAL A 310 8.65 -12.79 4.32
CA VAL A 310 9.06 -14.18 4.05
C VAL A 310 9.09 -14.46 2.54
N GLY A 311 8.26 -13.77 1.76
CA GLY A 311 8.11 -14.01 0.33
C GLY A 311 7.11 -15.13 0.00
N GLN A 312 6.99 -15.45 -1.29
CA GLN A 312 5.94 -16.34 -1.80
C GLN A 312 6.11 -17.82 -1.41
N GLY A 313 7.29 -18.22 -0.93
CA GLY A 313 7.52 -19.58 -0.42
C GLY A 313 6.58 -19.97 0.73
N TYR A 314 6.22 -19.01 1.60
CA TYR A 314 5.26 -19.24 2.69
C TYR A 314 3.84 -19.52 2.18
N THR A 315 3.40 -18.79 1.16
CA THR A 315 2.11 -19.02 0.51
C THR A 315 2.06 -20.42 -0.08
N TRP A 316 3.13 -20.86 -0.77
CA TRP A 316 3.18 -22.19 -1.37
C TRP A 316 3.22 -23.29 -0.31
N PHE A 317 3.97 -23.11 0.77
CA PHE A 317 3.94 -24.02 1.92
C PHE A 317 2.53 -24.16 2.52
N SER A 318 1.82 -23.04 2.66
CA SER A 318 0.45 -23.03 3.17
C SER A 318 -0.50 -23.81 2.27
N ILE A 319 -0.27 -23.79 0.95
CA ILE A 319 -1.05 -24.56 -0.02
C ILE A 319 -0.66 -26.05 -0.01
N ASP A 320 0.64 -26.35 -0.12
CA ASP A 320 1.13 -27.72 -0.35
C ASP A 320 1.19 -28.57 0.92
N VAL A 321 1.56 -27.97 2.06
CA VAL A 321 1.76 -28.69 3.31
C VAL A 321 0.57 -28.52 4.25
N LEU A 322 0.09 -27.28 4.43
CA LEU A 322 -1.07 -27.04 5.32
C LEU A 322 -2.42 -27.32 4.66
N GLY A 323 -2.45 -27.53 3.33
CA GLY A 323 -3.67 -27.85 2.58
C GLY A 323 -4.68 -26.71 2.53
N PHE A 324 -4.22 -25.45 2.57
CA PHE A 324 -5.11 -24.30 2.46
C PHE A 324 -5.60 -24.12 1.02
N ASP A 325 -6.92 -24.16 0.83
CA ASP A 325 -7.58 -24.00 -0.46
C ASP A 325 -7.96 -22.53 -0.73
N GLN A 326 -8.41 -22.26 -1.96
CA GLN A 326 -8.78 -20.91 -2.40
C GLN A 326 -9.87 -20.30 -1.51
N ALA A 327 -10.86 -21.09 -1.12
CA ALA A 327 -11.94 -20.65 -0.24
C ALA A 327 -11.40 -20.21 1.12
N PHE A 328 -10.48 -20.98 1.71
CA PHE A 328 -9.88 -20.63 2.98
C PHE A 328 -9.05 -19.35 2.90
N PHE A 329 -8.27 -19.15 1.84
CA PHE A 329 -7.59 -17.87 1.60
C PHE A 329 -8.57 -16.70 1.53
N GLY A 330 -9.72 -16.88 0.88
CA GLY A 330 -10.80 -15.88 0.87
C GLY A 330 -11.34 -15.60 2.27
N VAL A 331 -11.54 -16.63 3.10
CA VAL A 331 -11.97 -16.47 4.51
C VAL A 331 -10.92 -15.70 5.33
N LEU A 332 -9.64 -16.04 5.18
CA LEU A 332 -8.53 -15.33 5.84
C LEU A 332 -8.51 -13.85 5.46
N GLN A 333 -8.64 -13.54 4.16
CA GLN A 333 -8.71 -12.16 3.67
C GLN A 333 -9.95 -11.43 4.20
N GLN A 334 -11.12 -12.08 4.23
CA GLN A 334 -12.37 -11.48 4.70
C GLN A 334 -12.30 -11.12 6.19
N ILE A 335 -11.82 -12.04 7.02
CA ILE A 335 -11.64 -11.83 8.46
C ILE A 335 -10.61 -10.72 8.70
N GLY A 336 -9.48 -10.79 8.00
CA GLY A 336 -8.45 -9.76 8.03
C GLY A 336 -9.02 -8.38 7.67
N ALA A 337 -9.74 -8.25 6.57
CA ALA A 337 -10.34 -6.99 6.14
C ALA A 337 -11.39 -6.46 7.13
N ALA A 338 -12.26 -7.33 7.65
CA ALA A 338 -13.29 -6.97 8.61
C ALA A 338 -12.69 -6.43 9.92
N ILE A 339 -11.75 -7.17 10.49
CA ILE A 339 -11.10 -6.82 11.75
C ILE A 339 -10.17 -5.62 11.57
N GLY A 340 -9.47 -5.53 10.44
CA GLY A 340 -8.61 -4.40 10.11
C GLY A 340 -9.40 -3.09 9.98
N LEU A 341 -10.56 -3.14 9.33
CA LEU A 341 -11.47 -2.00 9.21
C LEU A 341 -12.03 -1.58 10.58
N ALA A 342 -12.49 -2.56 11.38
CA ALA A 342 -12.98 -2.29 12.73
C ALA A 342 -11.88 -1.68 13.61
N ALA A 343 -10.66 -2.21 13.56
CA ALA A 343 -9.53 -1.70 14.31
C ALA A 343 -9.11 -0.30 13.86
N ALA A 344 -9.11 -0.02 12.55
CA ALA A 344 -8.82 1.31 12.03
C ALA A 344 -9.78 2.36 12.62
N TRP A 345 -11.05 2.01 12.84
CA TRP A 345 -12.02 2.92 13.47
C TRP A 345 -11.89 3.00 14.98
N LEU A 346 -11.83 1.85 15.66
CA LEU A 346 -11.86 1.79 17.11
C LEU A 346 -10.54 2.25 17.75
N LEU A 347 -9.41 2.03 17.07
CA LEU A 347 -8.08 2.32 17.60
C LEU A 347 -7.50 3.64 17.09
N ALA A 348 -8.08 4.28 16.07
CA ALA A 348 -7.53 5.53 15.50
C ALA A 348 -7.35 6.62 16.57
N ASP A 349 -8.38 6.92 17.36
CA ASP A 349 -8.31 7.96 18.40
C ASP A 349 -7.31 7.61 19.52
N ALA A 350 -7.25 6.34 19.92
CA ALA A 350 -6.30 5.88 20.93
C ALA A 350 -4.85 6.02 20.46
N VAL A 351 -4.60 5.76 19.17
CA VAL A 351 -3.28 5.80 18.55
C VAL A 351 -2.80 7.23 18.31
N THR A 352 -3.67 8.12 17.83
CA THR A 352 -3.31 9.52 17.55
C THR A 352 -3.01 10.33 18.81
N ARG A 353 -3.57 9.96 19.96
CA ARG A 353 -3.33 10.63 21.25
C ARG A 353 -2.01 10.26 21.92
N GLN A 354 -1.36 9.18 21.50
CA GLN A 354 -0.11 8.71 22.09
C GLN A 354 1.10 9.30 21.37
N PRO A 355 2.25 9.46 22.07
CA PRO A 355 3.49 9.86 21.42
C PRO A 355 3.85 8.86 20.31
N VAL A 356 4.12 9.35 19.10
CA VAL A 356 4.33 8.49 17.93
C VAL A 356 5.41 7.43 18.14
N VAL A 357 6.53 7.81 18.76
CA VAL A 357 7.62 6.88 19.09
C VAL A 357 7.16 5.73 19.98
N ARG A 358 6.28 6.00 20.95
CA ARG A 358 5.69 4.98 21.83
C ARG A 358 4.77 4.05 21.06
N VAL A 359 3.96 4.60 20.16
CA VAL A 359 3.09 3.80 19.29
C VAL A 359 3.93 2.86 18.43
N LEU A 360 4.93 3.39 17.71
CA LEU A 360 5.79 2.58 16.85
C LEU A 360 6.52 1.48 17.64
N LEU A 361 7.01 1.77 18.84
CA LEU A 361 7.64 0.77 19.71
C LEU A 361 6.68 -0.38 20.04
N TRP A 362 5.45 -0.08 20.47
CA TRP A 362 4.48 -1.12 20.79
C TRP A 362 4.02 -1.88 19.54
N LEU A 363 3.87 -1.20 18.41
CA LEU A 363 3.53 -1.86 17.16
C LEU A 363 4.63 -2.84 16.71
N THR A 364 5.90 -2.48 16.87
CA THR A 364 7.03 -3.37 16.58
C THR A 364 7.06 -4.59 17.52
N ILE A 365 6.85 -4.38 18.83
CA ILE A 365 6.81 -5.49 19.81
C ILE A 365 5.61 -6.42 19.54
N LEU A 366 4.42 -5.84 19.34
CA LEU A 366 3.21 -6.61 19.01
C LEU A 366 3.38 -7.34 17.69
N GLY A 367 3.93 -6.71 16.65
CA GLY A 367 4.22 -7.37 15.38
C GLY A 367 5.14 -8.57 15.52
N GLY A 368 6.15 -8.47 16.39
CA GLY A 368 6.99 -9.61 16.74
C GLY A 368 6.22 -10.73 17.45
N LEU A 369 5.44 -10.40 18.48
CA LEU A 369 4.62 -11.39 19.19
C LEU A 369 3.59 -12.07 18.27
N LEU A 370 3.01 -11.30 17.35
CA LEU A 370 2.04 -11.80 16.38
C LEU A 370 2.68 -12.58 15.23
N ALA A 371 4.00 -12.70 15.17
CA ALA A 371 4.68 -13.61 14.25
C ALA A 371 4.80 -15.04 14.82
N ILE A 372 4.51 -15.26 16.11
CA ILE A 372 4.56 -16.58 16.76
C ILE A 372 3.65 -17.62 16.06
N PRO A 373 2.39 -17.31 15.68
CA PRO A 373 1.55 -18.23 14.91
C PRO A 373 2.24 -18.77 13.64
N ASN A 374 2.94 -17.91 12.90
CA ASN A 374 3.68 -18.33 11.70
C ASN A 374 4.81 -19.32 12.05
N LEU A 375 5.51 -19.11 13.17
CA LEU A 375 6.52 -20.06 13.66
C LEU A 375 5.91 -21.40 14.05
N ILE A 376 4.74 -21.40 14.71
CA ILE A 376 4.01 -22.63 15.06
C ILE A 376 3.63 -23.41 13.80
N LEU A 377 3.21 -22.71 12.74
CA LEU A 377 2.84 -23.32 11.47
C LEU A 377 4.05 -23.94 10.76
N VAL A 378 5.14 -23.20 10.56
CA VAL A 378 6.32 -23.70 9.80
C VAL A 378 7.11 -24.78 10.53
N THR A 379 7.08 -24.79 11.87
CA THR A 379 7.76 -25.83 12.68
C THR A 379 6.96 -27.12 12.80
N GLY A 380 5.71 -27.17 12.35
CA GLY A 380 4.81 -28.31 12.57
C GLY A 380 4.25 -28.40 13.99
N ALA A 381 4.54 -27.43 14.87
CA ALA A 381 4.05 -27.42 16.25
C ALA A 381 2.51 -27.33 16.34
N TYR A 382 1.82 -26.98 15.25
CA TYR A 382 0.37 -27.00 15.18
C TYR A 382 -0.24 -28.40 15.42
N GLU A 383 0.47 -29.48 15.12
CA GLU A 383 -0.01 -30.84 15.40
C GLU A 383 -0.07 -31.13 16.91
N TRP A 384 0.83 -30.50 17.67
CA TRP A 384 0.79 -30.58 19.13
C TRP A 384 -0.32 -29.70 19.69
N THR A 385 -0.50 -28.47 19.18
CA THR A 385 -1.60 -27.60 19.62
C THR A 385 -2.97 -28.17 19.27
N GLU A 386 -3.09 -28.92 18.17
CA GLU A 386 -4.31 -29.63 17.81
C GLU A 386 -4.64 -30.73 18.82
N ARG A 387 -3.65 -31.54 19.20
CA ARG A 387 -3.83 -32.61 20.18
C ARG A 387 -4.13 -32.10 21.59
N VAL A 388 -3.52 -30.99 22.00
CA VAL A 388 -3.62 -30.48 23.38
C VAL A 388 -4.78 -29.49 23.55
N PHE A 389 -4.96 -28.58 22.58
CA PHE A 389 -5.91 -27.47 22.67
C PHE A 389 -7.05 -27.55 21.64
N GLY A 390 -7.03 -28.52 20.72
CA GLY A 390 -7.98 -28.58 19.59
C GLY A 390 -7.73 -27.49 18.53
N LEU A 391 -6.56 -26.84 18.55
CA LEU A 391 -6.20 -25.76 17.63
C LEU A 391 -5.25 -26.27 16.54
N GLY A 392 -5.81 -26.69 15.40
CA GLY A 392 -5.04 -27.06 14.21
C GLY A 392 -4.58 -25.88 13.37
N ALA A 393 -3.90 -26.18 12.24
CA ALA A 393 -3.29 -25.17 11.36
C ALA A 393 -4.27 -24.09 10.87
N ARG A 394 -5.49 -24.47 10.49
CA ARG A 394 -6.53 -23.51 10.03
C ARG A 394 -6.94 -22.54 11.15
N SER A 395 -7.14 -23.04 12.37
CA SER A 395 -7.49 -22.20 13.52
C SER A 395 -6.39 -21.20 13.85
N ILE A 396 -5.13 -21.65 13.80
CA ILE A 396 -3.96 -20.78 14.02
C ILE A 396 -3.87 -19.71 12.93
N ALA A 397 -4.04 -20.07 11.65
CA ALA A 397 -4.03 -19.12 10.55
C ALA A 397 -5.15 -18.08 10.64
N LEU A 398 -6.34 -18.47 11.13
CA LEU A 398 -7.45 -17.54 11.38
C LEU A 398 -7.10 -16.53 12.48
N ILE A 399 -6.50 -17.01 13.58
CA ILE A 399 -6.04 -16.15 14.68
C ILE A 399 -4.95 -15.19 14.18
N ASP A 400 -4.01 -15.71 13.39
CA ASP A 400 -2.92 -14.92 12.81
C ASP A 400 -3.44 -13.80 11.90
N ALA A 401 -4.29 -14.13 10.93
CA ALA A 401 -4.90 -13.15 10.02
C ALA A 401 -5.72 -12.09 10.77
N ALA A 402 -6.46 -12.51 11.80
CA ALA A 402 -7.23 -11.61 12.66
C ALA A 402 -6.35 -10.66 13.47
N ALA A 403 -5.19 -11.12 13.94
CA ALA A 403 -4.33 -10.34 14.80
C ALA A 403 -3.40 -9.38 14.03
N GLN A 404 -2.92 -9.79 12.85
CA GLN A 404 -2.02 -8.96 12.03
C GLN A 404 -2.76 -7.79 11.34
N SER A 405 -4.04 -7.96 10.99
CA SER A 405 -4.75 -6.95 10.19
C SER A 405 -4.99 -5.61 10.90
N PRO A 406 -5.33 -5.54 12.22
CA PRO A 406 -5.32 -4.29 12.98
C PRO A 406 -3.98 -3.58 12.94
N LEU A 407 -2.90 -4.34 13.13
CA LEU A 407 -1.55 -3.80 13.25
C LEU A 407 -1.13 -3.11 11.95
N ALA A 408 -1.40 -3.75 10.81
CA ALA A 408 -1.12 -3.21 9.49
C ALA A 408 -1.86 -1.87 9.26
N GLN A 409 -3.17 -1.81 9.55
CA GLN A 409 -3.97 -0.60 9.33
C GLN A 409 -3.57 0.54 10.28
N VAL A 410 -3.36 0.22 11.55
CA VAL A 410 -3.00 1.20 12.59
C VAL A 410 -1.59 1.75 12.37
N SER A 411 -0.66 0.95 11.85
CA SER A 411 0.75 1.35 11.67
C SER A 411 0.97 2.56 10.75
N MET A 412 0.06 2.82 9.81
CA MET A 412 0.19 3.95 8.89
C MET A 412 -0.10 5.30 9.57
N ILE A 413 -1.00 5.32 10.56
CA ILE A 413 -1.43 6.54 11.27
C ILE A 413 -0.25 7.28 11.92
N PRO A 414 0.61 6.64 12.73
CA PRO A 414 1.77 7.31 13.32
C PRO A 414 2.78 7.81 12.28
N LEU A 415 3.01 7.04 11.21
CA LEU A 415 3.96 7.42 10.15
C LEU A 415 3.48 8.69 9.42
N LEU A 416 2.20 8.75 9.05
CA LEU A 416 1.59 9.95 8.45
C LEU A 416 1.61 11.13 9.42
N THR A 417 1.38 10.88 10.72
CA THR A 417 1.47 11.91 11.76
C THR A 417 2.89 12.48 11.88
N LEU A 418 3.93 11.64 11.85
CA LEU A 418 5.32 12.11 11.84
C LEU A 418 5.62 12.96 10.60
N ILE A 419 5.12 12.57 9.44
CA ILE A 419 5.29 13.36 8.21
C ILE A 419 4.61 14.72 8.37
N ALA A 420 3.37 14.75 8.82
CA ALA A 420 2.60 15.98 8.97
C ALA A 420 3.22 16.95 9.98
N VAL A 421 3.63 16.47 11.16
CA VAL A 421 4.20 17.29 12.23
C VAL A 421 5.57 17.86 11.85
N ASN A 422 6.35 17.15 11.02
CA ASN A 422 7.68 17.56 10.60
C ASN A 422 7.69 18.34 9.27
N ALA A 423 6.53 18.75 8.75
CA ALA A 423 6.43 19.43 7.46
C ALA A 423 6.99 20.87 7.52
N PRO A 424 7.96 21.25 6.67
CA PRO A 424 8.48 22.61 6.63
C PRO A 424 7.41 23.63 6.23
N PRO A 425 7.42 24.85 6.81
CA PRO A 425 6.54 25.92 6.38
C PRO A 425 6.79 26.27 4.90
N GLY A 426 5.71 26.55 4.16
CA GLY A 426 5.76 26.90 2.74
C GLY A 426 6.00 25.74 1.76
N HIS A 427 6.36 24.54 2.22
CA HIS A 427 6.71 23.41 1.34
C HIS A 427 5.91 22.12 1.64
N ARG A 428 4.74 22.24 2.29
CA ARG A 428 3.98 21.09 2.80
C ARG A 428 3.64 20.06 1.71
N ALA A 429 3.14 20.48 0.55
CA ALA A 429 2.78 19.57 -0.53
C ALA A 429 3.99 18.78 -1.07
N THR A 430 5.09 19.47 -1.36
CA THR A 430 6.35 18.85 -1.80
C THR A 430 6.93 17.92 -0.74
N TRP A 431 6.81 18.29 0.54
CA TRP A 431 7.23 17.47 1.68
C TRP A 431 6.43 16.17 1.78
N PHE A 432 5.09 16.23 1.69
CA PHE A 432 4.25 15.04 1.70
C PHE A 432 4.55 14.12 0.52
N ALA A 433 4.70 14.68 -0.69
CA ALA A 433 5.03 13.91 -1.88
C ALA A 433 6.39 13.20 -1.74
N LEU A 434 7.40 13.92 -1.25
CA LEU A 434 8.75 13.39 -1.07
C LEU A 434 8.82 12.32 0.03
N MET A 435 8.10 12.51 1.14
CA MET A 435 8.01 11.52 2.20
C MET A 435 7.22 10.28 1.77
N ALA A 436 6.17 10.43 0.96
CA ALA A 436 5.45 9.32 0.35
C ALA A 436 6.35 8.52 -0.60
N SER A 437 7.15 9.19 -1.43
CA SER A 437 8.17 8.55 -2.26
C SER A 437 9.24 7.83 -1.44
N LEU A 438 9.74 8.43 -0.34
CA LEU A 438 10.69 7.78 0.58
C LEU A 438 10.10 6.51 1.18
N MET A 439 8.85 6.59 1.59
CA MET A 439 8.06 5.48 2.12
C MET A 439 7.89 4.34 1.10
N ASN A 440 7.58 4.65 -0.15
CA ASN A 440 7.48 3.63 -1.21
C ASN A 440 8.84 3.02 -1.53
N LEU A 441 9.90 3.83 -1.51
CA LEU A 441 11.26 3.34 -1.70
C LEU A 441 11.72 2.45 -0.53
N ALA A 442 11.25 2.69 0.69
CA ALA A 442 11.48 1.80 1.82
C ALA A 442 10.84 0.42 1.59
N LEU A 443 9.63 0.36 1.02
CA LEU A 443 9.02 -0.93 0.62
C LEU A 443 9.86 -1.64 -0.45
N VAL A 444 10.41 -0.89 -1.42
CA VAL A 444 11.35 -1.45 -2.42
C VAL A 444 12.59 -2.02 -1.74
N ALA A 445 13.15 -1.35 -0.72
CA ALA A 445 14.25 -1.89 0.08
C ALA A 445 13.86 -3.18 0.81
N GLY A 446 12.62 -3.27 1.32
CA GLY A 446 12.07 -4.49 1.93
C GLY A 446 11.96 -5.64 0.92
N SER A 447 11.47 -5.37 -0.29
CA SER A 447 11.43 -6.37 -1.38
C SER A 447 12.82 -6.83 -1.81
N LEU A 448 13.79 -5.92 -1.88
CA LEU A 448 15.17 -6.24 -2.21
C LEU A 448 15.82 -7.14 -1.13
N GLN A 449 15.59 -6.82 0.15
CA GLN A 449 16.01 -7.70 1.25
C GLN A 449 15.31 -9.07 1.19
N THR A 450 14.01 -9.09 0.89
CA THR A 450 13.23 -10.32 0.73
C THR A 450 13.81 -11.21 -0.37
N LYS A 451 14.19 -10.63 -1.51
CA LYS A 451 14.89 -11.33 -2.60
C LYS A 451 16.16 -11.99 -2.08
N TYR A 452 17.05 -11.24 -1.42
CA TYR A 452 18.31 -11.79 -0.91
C TYR A 452 18.11 -12.88 0.13
N LEU A 453 17.14 -12.71 1.04
CA LEU A 453 16.81 -13.75 2.01
C LEU A 453 16.29 -15.03 1.32
N ASN A 454 15.50 -14.92 0.27
CA ASN A 454 15.04 -16.07 -0.52
C ASN A 454 16.12 -16.67 -1.44
N LEU A 455 17.23 -15.96 -1.68
CA LEU A 455 18.44 -16.52 -2.32
C LEU A 455 19.33 -17.27 -1.32
N ILE A 456 19.40 -16.77 -0.08
CA ILE A 456 20.17 -17.40 1.01
C ILE A 456 19.44 -18.65 1.53
N PHE A 457 18.12 -18.56 1.69
CA PHE A 457 17.23 -19.62 2.13
C PHE A 457 16.28 -20.00 0.98
N PRO A 458 16.71 -20.87 0.05
CA PRO A 458 15.88 -21.26 -1.09
C PRO A 458 14.65 -22.05 -0.61
N VAL A 459 13.46 -21.57 -0.97
CA VAL A 459 12.17 -22.19 -0.63
C VAL A 459 11.35 -22.44 -1.90
N ASP A 460 11.70 -23.50 -2.63
CA ASP A 460 11.02 -23.85 -3.88
C ASP A 460 9.75 -24.69 -3.65
N ARG A 461 8.94 -24.84 -4.70
CA ARG A 461 7.73 -25.66 -4.68
C ARG A 461 8.08 -27.10 -4.27
N GLY A 462 7.47 -27.60 -3.21
CA GLY A 462 7.76 -28.93 -2.66
C GLY A 462 9.06 -29.04 -1.87
N GLN A 463 9.84 -27.97 -1.69
CA GLN A 463 11.08 -27.96 -0.93
C GLN A 463 11.05 -26.83 0.12
N TYR A 464 10.57 -27.16 1.33
CA TYR A 464 10.35 -26.19 2.40
C TYR A 464 11.34 -26.28 3.57
N GLY A 465 12.45 -27.00 3.41
CA GLY A 465 13.41 -27.26 4.50
C GLY A 465 13.97 -25.99 5.14
N GLU A 466 14.29 -24.98 4.33
CA GLU A 466 14.85 -23.71 4.80
C GLU A 466 13.79 -22.69 5.27
N LEU A 467 12.50 -22.98 5.08
CA LEU A 467 11.42 -22.03 5.39
C LEU A 467 11.41 -21.62 6.86
N THR A 468 11.64 -22.56 7.77
CA THR A 468 11.65 -22.25 9.21
C THR A 468 12.74 -21.23 9.54
N MET A 469 13.97 -21.43 9.04
CA MET A 469 15.07 -20.49 9.27
C MET A 469 14.80 -19.14 8.60
N LEU A 470 14.22 -19.14 7.39
CA LEU A 470 13.81 -17.92 6.72
C LEU A 470 12.80 -17.11 7.56
N VAL A 471 11.75 -17.74 8.09
CA VAL A 471 10.76 -17.07 8.95
C VAL A 471 11.42 -16.51 10.21
N VAL A 472 12.29 -17.28 10.87
CA VAL A 472 13.01 -16.83 12.07
C VAL A 472 13.89 -15.61 11.78
N VAL A 473 14.64 -15.62 10.67
CA VAL A 473 15.52 -14.50 10.29
C VAL A 473 14.71 -13.26 9.91
N VAL A 474 13.65 -13.41 9.11
CA VAL A 474 12.75 -12.31 8.74
C VAL A 474 12.12 -11.68 9.97
N PHE A 475 11.64 -12.49 10.91
CA PHE A 475 11.11 -11.99 12.17
C PHE A 475 12.21 -11.28 12.98
N ALA A 476 13.37 -11.90 13.18
CA ALA A 476 14.47 -11.27 13.92
C ALA A 476 14.83 -9.89 13.34
N ILE A 477 14.92 -9.76 12.02
CA ILE A 477 15.15 -8.47 11.35
C ILE A 477 13.97 -7.51 11.62
N GLY A 478 12.74 -7.95 11.41
CA GLY A 478 11.52 -7.16 11.57
C GLY A 478 11.27 -6.66 13.00
N LEU A 479 11.78 -7.37 14.01
CA LEU A 479 11.71 -6.96 15.41
C LEU A 479 12.92 -6.12 15.81
N ILE A 480 14.14 -6.63 15.60
CA ILE A 480 15.36 -6.05 16.16
C ILE A 480 15.69 -4.73 15.47
N VAL A 481 15.61 -4.66 14.14
CA VAL A 481 16.09 -3.50 13.39
C VAL A 481 15.21 -2.26 13.64
N PRO A 482 13.85 -2.33 13.54
CA PRO A 482 13.02 -1.18 13.88
C PRO A 482 13.11 -0.82 15.36
N LEU A 483 13.14 -1.81 16.27
CA LEU A 483 13.25 -1.54 17.71
C LEU A 483 14.57 -0.83 18.05
N ALA A 484 15.70 -1.28 17.48
CA ALA A 484 16.99 -0.62 17.64
C ALA A 484 16.97 0.82 17.14
N ALA A 485 16.39 1.07 15.96
CA ALA A 485 16.26 2.43 15.42
C ALA A 485 15.38 3.33 16.31
N ILE A 486 14.24 2.81 16.78
CA ILE A 486 13.31 3.54 17.65
C ILE A 486 13.95 3.83 19.01
N LEU A 487 14.65 2.89 19.63
CA LEU A 487 15.31 3.10 20.92
C LEU A 487 16.52 4.06 20.80
N ALA A 488 17.34 3.90 19.75
CA ALA A 488 18.52 4.71 19.54
C ALA A 488 18.19 6.16 19.15
N LEU A 489 17.10 6.38 18.40
CA LEU A 489 16.80 7.70 17.83
C LEU A 489 15.50 8.33 18.37
N GLY A 490 14.56 7.54 18.86
CA GLY A 490 13.21 8.00 19.24
C GLY A 490 13.19 9.01 20.38
N HIS A 491 14.10 8.91 21.35
CA HIS A 491 14.21 9.90 22.44
C HIS A 491 14.52 11.32 21.94
N ARG A 492 15.13 11.43 20.75
CA ARG A 492 15.44 12.71 20.11
C ARG A 492 14.22 13.35 19.47
N LEU A 493 13.16 12.60 19.16
CA LEU A 493 11.91 13.13 18.61
C LEU A 493 10.95 13.68 19.67
N THR A 494 11.08 13.23 20.92
CA THR A 494 10.23 13.68 22.04
C THR A 494 10.64 15.04 22.61
N ARG A 495 11.86 15.50 22.36
CA ARG A 495 12.35 16.82 22.79
C ARG A 495 12.06 17.83 21.69
N ARG A 496 10.86 18.41 21.64
CA ARG A 496 10.55 19.49 20.68
C ARG A 496 11.66 20.56 20.73
N PRO A 497 12.16 21.03 19.58
CA PRO A 497 12.96 22.26 19.55
C PRO A 497 12.13 23.37 20.19
N GLN A 498 12.71 24.11 21.13
CA GLN A 498 12.11 25.34 21.66
C GLN A 498 12.16 26.44 20.62
#